data_AF-A0A5C8U3P0-F1
#
_entry.id   AF-A0A5C8U3P0-F1
#
_cell.length_a   1.000
_cell.length_b   1.000
_cell.length_c   1.000
_cell.angle_alpha   90.00
_cell.angle_beta   90.00
_cell.angle_gamma   90.00
#
_symmetry.space_group_name_H-M   'P 1'
#
loop_
_entity.id
_entity.type
_entity.pdbx_description
1 polymer ?
#
loop_
_entity_poly.entity_id
_entity_poly.type
_entity_poly.pdbx_seq_one_letter_code
_entity_poly.pdbx_strand_id
1 'polypeptide(L)'
;MTDGFVAVTWVVEHAKITRYLLDLSHKEGGSKAKYLLALGFTPDDPETLASALVRHALAHMPGRHVDPPIGLRRVIFEGETETPDGRSLSICAVWELTTLTEIRLITVVPLTK
;
A
#
# COMPACT_ATOMS: atom_id res chain seq x y z
N MET A 1 -8.47 -35.63 6.21
CA MET A 1 -9.24 -34.54 5.57
C MET A 1 -9.21 -33.33 6.49
N THR A 2 -8.36 -32.38 6.16
CA THR A 2 -8.53 -30.94 6.39
C THR A 2 -7.71 -30.29 5.29
N ASP A 3 -8.31 -30.12 4.11
CA ASP A 3 -7.82 -29.14 3.15
C ASP A 3 -8.11 -27.75 3.76
N GLY A 4 -7.26 -27.37 4.72
CA GLY A 4 -7.43 -26.17 5.51
C GLY A 4 -6.86 -24.98 4.77
N PHE A 5 -7.68 -24.30 3.98
CA PHE A 5 -7.32 -22.98 3.46
C PHE A 5 -7.63 -21.93 4.52
N VAL A 6 -6.68 -21.02 4.77
CA VAL A 6 -6.93 -19.80 5.54
C VAL A 6 -6.99 -18.66 4.54
N ALA A 7 -8.18 -18.07 4.38
CA ALA A 7 -8.34 -16.87 3.57
C ALA A 7 -7.72 -15.68 4.30
N VAL A 8 -6.93 -14.87 3.57
CA VAL A 8 -6.38 -13.60 4.05
C VAL A 8 -6.88 -12.49 3.13
N THR A 9 -7.35 -11.40 3.72
CA THR A 9 -7.92 -10.25 3.02
C THR A 9 -6.99 -9.06 3.14
N TRP A 10 -6.70 -8.43 1.99
CA TRP A 10 -5.98 -7.16 1.91
C TRP A 10 -6.98 -6.04 1.68
N VAL A 11 -7.04 -5.08 2.60
CA VAL A 11 -8.01 -3.98 2.57
C VAL A 11 -7.32 -2.69 2.19
N VAL A 12 -7.73 -2.13 1.07
CA VAL A 12 -7.35 -0.78 0.62
C VAL A 12 -8.62 0.05 0.52
N GLU A 13 -8.79 0.99 1.45
CA GLU A 13 -9.97 1.85 1.46
C GLU A 13 -9.96 2.81 0.26
N HIS A 14 -11.07 2.91 -0.47
CA HIS A 14 -11.17 3.81 -1.63
C HIS A 14 -10.80 5.26 -1.29
N ALA A 15 -11.29 5.77 -0.15
CA ALA A 15 -10.98 7.12 0.31
C ALA A 15 -9.47 7.29 0.63
N LYS A 16 -8.78 6.21 1.01
CA LYS A 16 -7.33 6.24 1.23
C LYS A 16 -6.56 6.48 -0.06
N ILE A 17 -7.09 6.01 -1.18
CA ILE A 17 -6.53 6.29 -2.50
C ILE A 17 -6.93 7.70 -2.93
N THR A 18 -8.22 7.98 -3.07
CA THR A 18 -8.67 9.17 -3.80
C THR A 18 -8.62 10.47 -3.00
N ARG A 19 -8.62 10.39 -1.66
CA ARG A 19 -8.62 11.57 -0.77
C ARG A 19 -7.33 11.70 0.04
N TYR A 20 -6.34 10.84 -0.19
CA TYR A 20 -5.07 10.86 0.54
C TYR A 20 -3.87 10.54 -0.35
N LEU A 21 -3.77 9.35 -0.94
CA LEU A 21 -2.60 8.95 -1.72
C LEU A 21 -2.51 9.65 -3.07
N LEU A 22 -3.63 9.97 -3.71
CA LEU A 22 -3.71 10.63 -5.02
C LEU A 22 -4.30 12.05 -4.94
N ASP A 23 -4.38 12.61 -3.74
CA ASP A 23 -4.87 13.97 -3.51
C ASP A 23 -3.69 14.94 -3.29
N LEU A 24 -3.42 15.79 -4.29
CA LEU A 24 -2.39 16.83 -4.22
C LEU A 24 -2.67 17.90 -3.16
N SER A 25 -3.94 18.11 -2.82
CA SER A 25 -4.36 19.11 -1.83
C SER A 25 -4.28 18.60 -0.39
N HIS A 26 -4.11 17.29 -0.19
CA HIS A 26 -4.04 16.70 1.14
C HIS A 26 -2.76 17.14 1.86
N LYS A 27 -2.88 17.75 3.04
CA LYS A 27 -1.77 18.31 3.83
C LYS A 27 -0.59 17.33 4.04
N GLU A 28 -0.89 16.07 4.33
CA GLU A 28 0.12 15.03 4.57
C GLU A 28 0.35 14.11 3.35
N GLY A 29 -0.56 14.17 2.38
CA GLY A 29 -0.68 13.21 1.28
C GLY A 29 -0.14 13.77 -0.03
N GLY A 30 -0.15 15.09 -0.19
CA GLY A 30 0.18 15.76 -1.44
C GLY A 30 1.59 15.47 -1.96
N SER A 31 2.57 15.32 -1.07
CA SER A 31 3.92 14.93 -1.48
C SER A 31 3.96 13.51 -2.05
N LYS A 32 3.16 12.58 -1.53
CA LYS A 32 3.02 11.20 -2.05
C LYS A 32 2.25 11.21 -3.37
N ALA A 33 1.17 11.98 -3.43
CA ALA A 33 0.34 12.15 -4.62
C ALA A 33 1.16 12.66 -5.80
N LYS A 34 2.06 13.63 -5.59
CA LYS A 34 2.95 14.12 -6.65
C LYS A 34 3.73 13.00 -7.35
N TYR A 35 4.28 12.05 -6.59
CA TYR A 35 5.05 10.95 -7.17
C TYR A 35 4.17 9.88 -7.80
N LEU A 36 3.08 9.49 -7.13
CA LEU A 36 2.18 8.46 -7.65
C LEU A 36 1.48 8.92 -8.93
N LEU A 37 0.99 10.16 -8.98
CA LEU A 37 0.39 10.75 -10.17
C LEU A 37 1.41 10.86 -11.32
N ALA A 38 2.66 11.22 -11.02
CA ALA A 38 3.71 11.29 -12.02
C ALA A 38 4.02 9.94 -12.67
N LEU A 39 3.66 8.82 -12.04
CA LEU A 39 3.86 7.45 -12.50
C LEU A 39 2.64 6.87 -13.24
N GLY A 40 1.63 7.70 -13.51
CA GLY A 40 0.44 7.32 -14.26
C GLY A 40 -0.71 6.76 -13.42
N PHE A 41 -0.60 6.74 -12.09
CA PHE A 41 -1.77 6.48 -11.25
C PHE A 41 -2.72 7.67 -11.28
N THR A 42 -4.03 7.43 -11.20
CA THR A 42 -5.05 8.49 -11.26
C THR A 42 -6.19 8.23 -10.27
N PRO A 43 -6.78 9.27 -9.65
CA PRO A 43 -7.98 9.12 -8.82
C PRO A 43 -9.19 8.54 -9.56
N ASP A 44 -9.22 8.63 -10.89
CA ASP A 44 -10.29 8.09 -11.74
C ASP A 44 -10.19 6.56 -11.92
N ASP A 45 -9.03 5.97 -11.61
CA ASP A 45 -8.78 4.53 -11.62
C ASP A 45 -8.05 4.10 -10.33
N PRO A 46 -8.76 4.13 -9.19
CA PRO A 46 -8.17 3.79 -7.90
C PRO A 46 -7.82 2.30 -7.79
N GLU A 47 -8.48 1.43 -8.55
CA GLU A 47 -8.27 -0.01 -8.52
C GLU A 47 -6.88 -0.42 -9.00
N THR A 48 -6.35 0.31 -9.99
CA THR A 48 -4.98 0.11 -10.48
C THR A 48 -3.94 0.34 -9.38
N LEU A 49 -4.07 1.40 -8.57
CA LEU A 49 -3.17 1.62 -7.44
C LEU A 49 -3.39 0.57 -6.34
N ALA A 50 -4.63 0.25 -5.99
CA ALA A 50 -4.92 -0.78 -4.98
C ALA A 50 -4.26 -2.12 -5.34
N SER A 51 -4.42 -2.55 -6.59
CA SER A 51 -3.87 -3.79 -7.12
C SER A 51 -2.34 -3.79 -7.11
N ALA A 52 -1.72 -2.68 -7.51
CA ALA A 52 -0.26 -2.54 -7.47
C ALA A 52 0.29 -2.67 -6.05
N LEU A 53 -0.38 -2.06 -5.06
CA LEU A 53 0.05 -2.11 -3.66
C LEU A 53 -0.08 -3.52 -3.05
N VAL A 54 -1.14 -4.26 -3.37
CA VAL A 54 -1.28 -5.65 -2.93
C VAL A 54 -0.24 -6.53 -3.59
N ARG A 55 -0.03 -6.40 -4.91
CA ARG A 55 1.02 -7.13 -5.64
C ARG A 55 2.41 -6.83 -5.07
N HIS A 56 2.69 -5.57 -4.76
CA HIS A 56 3.93 -5.15 -4.11
C HIS A 56 4.13 -5.88 -2.78
N ALA A 57 3.14 -5.87 -1.89
CA ALA A 57 3.26 -6.52 -0.60
C ALA A 57 3.48 -8.05 -0.72
N LEU A 58 2.76 -8.71 -1.65
CA LEU A 58 2.93 -10.14 -1.91
C LEU A 58 4.33 -10.49 -2.47
N ALA A 59 4.88 -9.64 -3.35
CA ALA A 59 6.20 -9.85 -3.94
C ALA A 59 7.35 -9.65 -2.92
N HIS A 60 7.12 -8.88 -1.85
CA HIS A 60 8.14 -8.51 -0.86
C HIS A 60 7.92 -9.18 0.51
N MET A 61 7.22 -10.31 0.53
CA MET A 61 7.07 -11.14 1.73
C MET A 61 8.43 -11.58 2.30
N PRO A 62 8.57 -11.73 3.63
CA PRO A 62 7.52 -11.60 4.66
C PRO A 62 7.25 -10.16 5.11
N GLY A 63 8.00 -9.17 4.62
CA GLY A 63 8.01 -7.81 5.16
C GLY A 63 8.65 -7.73 6.55
N ARG A 64 8.74 -6.51 7.10
CA ARG A 64 9.24 -6.23 8.44
C ARG A 64 8.08 -5.96 9.39
N HIS A 65 7.98 -6.75 10.46
CA HIS A 65 6.98 -6.54 11.51
C HIS A 65 7.42 -5.46 12.50
N VAL A 66 6.47 -4.61 12.91
CA VAL A 66 6.67 -3.55 13.90
C VAL A 66 5.52 -3.55 14.88
N ASP A 67 5.82 -3.66 16.17
CA ASP A 67 4.87 -3.49 17.27
C ASP A 67 5.01 -2.06 17.82
N PRO A 68 4.12 -1.13 17.44
CA PRO A 68 4.19 0.23 17.95
C PRO A 68 3.80 0.29 19.44
N PRO A 69 4.27 1.29 20.21
CA PRO A 69 3.87 1.47 21.60
C PRO A 69 2.35 1.65 21.79
N ILE A 70 1.67 2.17 20.76
CA ILE A 70 0.22 2.37 20.71
C ILE A 70 -0.27 1.99 19.30
N GLY A 71 -1.40 1.26 19.24
CA GLY A 71 -2.03 0.82 17.99
C GLY A 71 -1.80 -0.65 17.70
N LEU A 72 -2.18 -1.09 16.50
CA LEU A 72 -2.06 -2.48 16.09
C LEU A 72 -0.69 -2.75 15.46
N ARG A 73 -0.33 -4.03 15.41
CA ARG A 73 0.91 -4.49 14.76
C ARG A 73 0.91 -4.08 13.29
N ARG A 74 2.06 -3.61 12.83
CA ARG A 74 2.28 -3.21 11.44
C ARG A 74 3.22 -4.17 10.73
N VAL A 75 3.05 -4.26 9.42
CA VAL A 75 3.99 -4.93 8.51
C VAL A 75 4.40 -3.93 7.43
N ILE A 76 5.70 -3.81 7.23
CA ILE A 76 6.31 -2.87 6.30
C ILE A 76 6.93 -3.65 5.15
N PHE A 77 6.54 -3.31 3.93
CA PHE A 77 7.10 -3.87 2.71
C PHE A 77 7.90 -2.77 2.01
N GLU A 78 9.17 -3.05 1.72
CA GLU A 78 10.05 -2.14 0.98
C GLU A 78 10.51 -2.84 -0.30
N GLY A 79 10.49 -2.10 -1.41
CA GLY A 79 10.96 -2.60 -2.69
C GLY A 79 10.26 -1.96 -3.87
N GLU A 80 10.56 -2.48 -5.05
CA GLU A 80 10.08 -1.94 -6.32
C GLU A 80 8.62 -2.30 -6.59
N THR A 81 7.85 -1.33 -7.09
CA THR A 81 6.51 -1.58 -7.65
C THR A 81 6.51 -1.26 -9.13
N GLU A 82 5.83 -2.10 -9.90
CA GLU A 82 5.46 -1.79 -11.28
C GLU A 82 4.48 -0.61 -11.28
N THR A 83 4.65 0.29 -12.25
CA THR A 83 3.80 1.47 -12.42
C THR A 83 3.11 1.48 -13.79
N PRO A 84 1.95 2.16 -13.92
CA PRO A 84 1.19 2.20 -15.17
C PRO A 84 1.98 2.67 -16.39
N ASP A 85 2.95 3.57 -16.19
CA ASP A 85 3.81 4.09 -17.25
C ASP A 85 5.03 3.21 -17.57
N GLY A 86 5.13 2.01 -16.98
CA GLY A 86 6.19 1.03 -17.21
C GLY A 86 7.50 1.32 -16.49
N ARG A 87 7.57 2.37 -15.66
CA ARG A 87 8.72 2.60 -14.78
C ARG A 87 8.64 1.69 -13.55
N SER A 88 9.75 1.67 -12.80
CA SER A 88 9.82 1.04 -11.48
C SER A 88 10.07 2.13 -10.44
N LEU A 89 9.30 2.11 -9.34
CA LEU A 89 9.52 3.00 -8.20
C LEU A 89 9.72 2.14 -6.96
N SER A 90 10.79 2.41 -6.21
CA SER A 90 10.92 1.87 -4.85
C SER A 90 9.95 2.57 -3.91
N ILE A 91 9.13 1.80 -3.21
CA ILE A 91 8.18 2.28 -2.21
C ILE A 91 8.37 1.57 -0.87
N CYS A 92 7.95 2.25 0.19
CA CYS A 92 7.72 1.69 1.52
C CYS A 92 6.21 1.69 1.76
N ALA A 93 5.59 0.51 1.73
CA ALA A 93 4.17 0.33 2.02
C ALA A 93 4.00 -0.16 3.46
N VAL A 94 3.21 0.56 4.25
CA VAL A 94 2.93 0.22 5.64
C VAL A 94 1.51 -0.28 5.74
N TRP A 95 1.36 -1.47 6.30
CA TRP A 95 0.09 -2.14 6.52
C TRP A 95 -0.10 -2.44 8.00
N GLU A 96 -1.36 -2.60 8.41
CA GLU A 96 -1.78 -2.91 9.78
C GLU A 96 -2.49 -4.26 9.80
N LEU A 97 -2.15 -5.11 10.77
CA LEU A 97 -2.85 -6.36 11.02
C LEU A 97 -4.08 -6.07 11.89
N THR A 98 -5.25 -5.97 11.25
CA THR A 98 -6.51 -5.65 11.93
C THR A 98 -7.13 -6.87 12.59
N THR A 99 -6.98 -8.04 11.96
CA THR A 99 -7.37 -9.33 12.51
C THR A 99 -6.30 -10.38 12.15
N LEU A 100 -6.53 -11.65 12.52
CA LEU A 100 -5.66 -12.76 12.11
C LEU A 100 -5.63 -12.98 10.59
N THR A 101 -6.62 -12.45 9.87
CA THR A 101 -6.84 -12.70 8.44
C THR A 101 -7.12 -11.44 7.64
N GLU A 102 -6.96 -10.25 8.23
CA GLU A 102 -7.18 -8.97 7.55
C GLU A 102 -5.96 -8.04 7.75
N ILE A 103 -5.48 -7.49 6.64
CA ILE A 103 -4.34 -6.58 6.58
C ILE A 103 -4.80 -5.31 5.86
N ARG A 104 -4.74 -4.16 6.54
CA ARG A 104 -5.23 -2.88 6.02
C ARG A 104 -4.09 -1.93 5.67
N LEU A 105 -4.20 -1.23 4.55
CA LEU A 105 -3.21 -0.24 4.15
C LEU A 105 -3.24 0.99 5.08
N ILE A 106 -2.11 1.30 5.72
CA ILE A 106 -1.94 2.57 6.47
C ILE A 106 -1.44 3.67 5.54
N THR A 107 -0.39 3.44 4.77
CA THR A 107 0.19 4.46 3.88
C THR A 107 1.21 3.84 2.93
N VAL A 108 1.58 4.62 1.92
CA VAL A 108 2.71 4.36 1.04
C VAL A 108 3.62 5.58 1.07
N VAL A 109 4.93 5.35 1.01
CA VAL A 109 5.93 6.41 0.90
C VAL A 109 6.86 6.06 -0.26
N PRO A 110 6.96 6.92 -1.29
CA PRO A 110 8.00 6.80 -2.30
C PRO A 110 9.39 6.86 -1.64
N LEU A 111 10.26 5.89 -1.94
CA LEU A 111 11.66 5.88 -1.55
C LEU A 111 12.46 6.60 -2.63
N THR A 112 12.37 7.92 -2.63
CA THR A 112 13.20 8.76 -3.51
C THR A 112 14.59 8.90 -2.91
N LYS A 113 15.62 8.58 -3.70
CA LYS A 113 17.00 9.00 -3.41
C LYS A 113 17.17 10.48 -3.67
#